data_AF-A0A0L0FIR9-F1
#
_entry.id   AF-A0A0L0FIR9-F1
#
_cell.length_a   1.000
_cell.length_b   1.000
_cell.length_c   1.000
_cell.angle_alpha   90.00
_cell.angle_beta   90.00
_cell.angle_gamma   90.00
#
_symmetry.space_group_name_H-M   'P 1'
#
loop_
_entity.id
_entity.type
_entity.pdbx_description
1 polymer ?
#
loop_
_entity_poly.entity_id
_entity_poly.type
_entity_poly.pdbx_seq_one_letter_code
_entity_poly.pdbx_strand_id
1 'polypeptide(L)'
;MADIHTQIRSGVCGDIAVYAEGNARPTGGAGAVAMLIGRDAPLVVEPTRASYFEHQYDFYKPELNSEYPTVDSRLSMTCYLRAVDRCYQSLVQKYERRQNQVFDIATPDYYVFHSPFTKLVRKAFARIHYNDYLLRGDASAAFIEGQPISEDIGTRDPETTYLDRECEKVFLDRSKGLFADKVVPSLLLAKETGNSYTASLYFGLISLLHTTGAKCIPGGTPSVDARVLQMIIFFVTSLF
;
A
#
# COMPACT_ATOMS: atom_id res chain seq x y z
N MET A 1 -31.23 -26.95 17.70
CA MET A 1 -30.62 -25.61 17.60
C MET A 1 -29.12 -25.83 17.62
N ALA A 2 -28.48 -25.85 16.46
CA ALA A 2 -27.09 -26.27 16.35
C ALA A 2 -26.15 -25.12 16.72
N ASP A 3 -25.29 -25.38 17.71
CA ASP A 3 -24.04 -24.67 17.96
C ASP A 3 -23.24 -24.56 16.65
N ILE A 4 -23.31 -23.40 16.01
CA ILE A 4 -22.31 -23.04 15.00
C ILE A 4 -21.18 -22.41 15.81
N HIS A 5 -20.18 -23.22 16.17
CA HIS A 5 -18.91 -22.72 16.66
C HIS A 5 -18.46 -21.55 15.77
N THR A 6 -18.50 -20.33 16.31
CA THR A 6 -17.89 -19.16 15.68
C THR A 6 -16.39 -19.42 15.68
N GLN A 7 -15.89 -20.07 14.62
CA GLN A 7 -14.48 -20.43 14.53
C GLN A 7 -13.69 -19.15 14.30
N ILE A 8 -13.27 -18.53 15.39
CA ILE A 8 -12.34 -17.42 15.38
C ILE A 8 -10.98 -17.96 14.93
N ARG A 9 -10.34 -17.27 13.99
CA ARG A 9 -9.01 -17.58 13.50
C ARG A 9 -8.04 -16.51 13.99
N SER A 10 -6.81 -16.91 14.31
CA SER A 10 -5.73 -15.98 14.61
C SER A 10 -4.73 -15.94 13.47
N GLY A 11 -4.30 -14.74 13.07
CA GLY A 11 -3.15 -14.53 12.20
C GLY A 11 -2.05 -13.82 12.98
N VAL A 12 -0.80 -14.21 12.78
CA VAL A 12 0.37 -13.54 13.36
C VAL A 12 1.37 -13.26 12.26
N CYS A 13 1.89 -12.04 12.22
CA CYS A 13 3.01 -11.64 11.40
C CYS A 13 4.04 -10.96 12.31
N GLY A 14 5.32 -11.18 12.07
CA GLY A 14 6.36 -10.59 12.88
C GLY A 14 7.74 -10.94 12.39
N ASP A 15 8.63 -9.95 12.48
CA ASP A 15 9.97 -10.02 11.90
C ASP A 15 10.95 -9.12 12.64
N ILE A 16 12.23 -9.44 12.47
CA ILE A 16 13.36 -8.59 12.81
C ILE A 16 14.10 -8.29 11.50
N ALA A 17 13.97 -7.06 11.01
CA ALA A 17 14.61 -6.59 9.79
C ALA A 17 16.01 -6.05 10.11
N VAL A 18 17.02 -6.90 9.94
CA VAL A 18 18.43 -6.56 10.17
C VAL A 18 19.19 -6.54 8.85
N TYR A 19 20.05 -5.54 8.69
CA TYR A 19 20.90 -5.35 7.51
C TYR A 19 22.37 -5.20 7.92
N ALA A 20 23.27 -5.65 7.04
CA ALA A 20 24.71 -5.45 7.20
C ALA A 20 25.08 -3.96 7.25
N GLU A 21 26.34 -3.65 7.57
CA GLU A 21 26.82 -2.26 7.50
C GLU A 21 26.63 -1.67 6.10
N GLY A 22 26.15 -0.43 6.03
CA GLY A 22 25.88 0.28 4.79
C GLY A 22 24.54 1.02 4.79
N ASN A 23 24.13 1.47 3.60
CA ASN A 23 22.98 2.37 3.42
C ASN A 23 21.62 1.76 3.78
N ALA A 24 21.52 0.44 3.87
CA ALA A 24 20.29 -0.26 4.24
C ALA A 24 20.09 -0.40 5.76
N ARG A 25 21.14 -0.22 6.57
CA ARG A 25 21.05 -0.37 8.03
C ARG A 25 20.02 0.57 8.68
N PRO A 26 19.91 1.86 8.29
CA PRO A 26 18.91 2.77 8.86
C PRO A 26 17.46 2.42 8.51
N THR A 27 17.22 1.49 7.58
CA THR A 27 15.86 1.03 7.22
C THR A 27 15.45 -0.23 7.96
N GLY A 28 16.25 -0.73 8.90
CA GLY A 28 15.89 -1.84 9.76
C GLY A 28 14.74 -1.51 10.73
N GLY A 29 14.30 -2.51 11.47
CA GLY A 29 13.21 -2.40 12.43
C GLY A 29 12.81 -3.78 12.94
N ALA A 30 11.90 -3.83 13.92
CA ALA A 30 11.37 -5.08 14.42
C ALA A 30 9.95 -4.87 14.93
N GLY A 31 9.13 -5.91 14.84
CA GLY A 31 7.76 -5.83 15.31
C GLY A 31 6.95 -7.07 14.99
N ALA A 32 5.84 -7.23 15.70
CA ALA A 32 4.86 -8.27 15.45
C ALA A 32 3.44 -7.74 15.62
N VAL A 33 2.50 -8.29 14.85
CA VAL A 33 1.06 -8.03 14.96
C VAL A 33 0.33 -9.36 15.03
N ALA A 34 -0.58 -9.46 16.00
CA ALA A 34 -1.57 -10.53 16.06
C ALA A 34 -2.94 -9.96 15.68
N MET A 35 -3.66 -10.68 14.83
CA MET A 35 -4.99 -10.33 14.36
C MET A 35 -5.97 -11.44 14.67
N LEU A 36 -7.16 -11.05 15.13
CA LEU A 36 -8.28 -11.94 15.31
C LEU A 36 -9.24 -11.78 14.13
N ILE A 37 -9.56 -12.89 13.47
CA ILE A 37 -10.39 -12.94 12.26
C ILE A 37 -11.65 -13.73 12.59
N GLY A 38 -12.80 -13.11 12.40
CA GLY A 38 -14.10 -13.69 12.73
C GLY A 38 -15.24 -13.06 11.93
N ARG A 39 -16.44 -13.57 12.15
CA ARG A 39 -17.68 -12.97 11.63
C ARG A 39 -17.97 -11.66 12.36
N ASP A 40 -18.73 -10.79 11.71
CA ASP A 40 -19.20 -9.51 12.27
C ASP A 40 -18.04 -8.61 12.76
N ALA A 41 -16.90 -8.69 12.06
CA ALA A 41 -15.72 -7.89 12.36
C ALA A 41 -15.96 -6.40 12.04
N PRO A 42 -15.45 -5.47 12.87
CA PRO A 42 -15.57 -4.03 12.61
C PRO A 42 -14.76 -3.58 11.38
N LEU A 43 -13.77 -4.36 10.98
CA LEU A 43 -13.01 -4.18 9.74
C LEU A 43 -13.34 -5.35 8.80
N VAL A 44 -14.16 -5.06 7.80
CA VAL A 44 -14.60 -6.05 6.80
C VAL A 44 -13.66 -6.00 5.60
N VAL A 45 -13.18 -7.17 5.18
CA VAL A 45 -12.35 -7.29 3.97
C VAL A 45 -13.23 -7.18 2.74
N GLU A 46 -12.93 -6.20 1.88
CA GLU A 46 -13.63 -6.04 0.61
C GLU A 46 -13.31 -7.21 -0.34
N PRO A 47 -14.31 -7.88 -0.96
CA PRO A 47 -14.09 -9.05 -1.82
C PRO A 47 -13.31 -8.75 -3.11
N THR A 48 -13.12 -7.48 -3.47
CA THR A 48 -12.39 -7.08 -4.66
C THR A 48 -10.91 -6.93 -4.34
N ARG A 49 -10.09 -7.83 -4.91
CA ARG A 49 -8.64 -7.88 -4.68
C ARG A 49 -7.85 -8.11 -5.96
N ALA A 50 -6.63 -7.61 -5.98
CA ALA A 50 -5.65 -7.83 -7.03
C ALA A 50 -4.33 -8.32 -6.44
N SER A 51 -3.59 -9.12 -7.22
CA SER A 51 -2.30 -9.66 -6.82
C SER A 51 -1.43 -9.77 -8.06
N TYR A 52 -0.14 -9.53 -7.88
CA TYR A 52 0.87 -9.63 -8.92
C TYR A 52 2.06 -10.40 -8.37
N PHE A 53 2.59 -11.33 -9.17
CA PHE A 53 3.74 -12.14 -8.83
C PHE A 53 4.65 -12.19 -10.04
N GLU A 54 5.94 -11.98 -9.81
CA GLU A 54 6.99 -12.15 -10.81
C GLU A 54 8.22 -12.74 -10.15
N HIS A 55 8.97 -13.54 -10.90
CA HIS A 55 10.27 -14.02 -10.44
C HIS A 55 11.32 -12.93 -10.62
N GLN A 56 11.95 -12.52 -9.53
CA GLN A 56 12.99 -11.49 -9.49
C GLN A 56 14.01 -11.80 -8.39
N TYR A 57 15.20 -11.20 -8.51
CA TYR A 57 16.27 -11.27 -7.52
C TYR A 57 16.56 -9.88 -6.94
N ASP A 58 15.51 -9.17 -6.52
CA ASP A 58 15.61 -7.82 -6.00
C ASP A 58 16.01 -7.79 -4.51
N PHE A 59 15.45 -8.70 -3.72
CA PHE A 59 15.75 -8.91 -2.31
C PHE A 59 15.57 -10.39 -1.96
N TYR A 60 16.61 -11.06 -1.45
CA TYR A 60 16.54 -12.48 -1.09
C TYR A 60 17.62 -12.85 -0.06
N LYS A 61 17.49 -14.01 0.61
CA LYS A 61 18.42 -14.49 1.64
C LYS A 61 19.05 -15.83 1.22
N PRO A 62 20.08 -15.82 0.34
CA PRO A 62 20.68 -17.06 -0.16
C PRO A 62 21.60 -17.73 0.88
N GLU A 63 22.23 -16.94 1.75
CA GLU A 63 23.19 -17.40 2.75
C GLU A 63 22.48 -17.85 4.04
N LEU A 64 22.30 -19.16 4.22
CA LEU A 64 21.53 -19.73 5.34
C LEU A 64 22.15 -19.49 6.73
N ASN A 65 23.44 -19.13 6.77
CA ASN A 65 24.22 -18.84 7.96
C ASN A 65 24.33 -17.32 8.24
N SER A 66 23.63 -16.48 7.48
CA SER A 66 23.59 -15.03 7.65
C SER A 66 22.17 -14.53 7.82
N GLU A 67 21.95 -13.60 8.74
CA GLU A 67 20.65 -12.93 8.89
C GLU A 67 20.43 -11.84 7.81
N TYR A 68 21.51 -11.41 7.15
CA TYR A 68 21.52 -10.30 6.21
C TYR A 68 21.08 -10.73 4.80
N PRO A 69 20.20 -9.96 4.17
CA PRO A 69 19.76 -10.22 2.80
C PRO A 69 20.77 -9.74 1.75
N THR A 70 20.76 -10.38 0.60
CA THR A 70 21.28 -9.82 -0.66
C THR A 70 20.22 -8.88 -1.22
N VAL A 71 20.59 -7.63 -1.47
CA VAL A 71 19.65 -6.59 -1.93
C VAL A 71 20.23 -5.79 -3.09
N ASP A 72 19.48 -5.73 -4.20
CA ASP A 72 19.64 -4.70 -5.22
C ASP A 72 18.59 -3.62 -4.97
N SER A 73 19.00 -2.53 -4.33
CA SER A 73 18.12 -1.43 -3.94
C SER A 73 17.41 -0.79 -5.14
N ARG A 74 18.07 -0.73 -6.30
CA ARG A 74 17.51 -0.09 -7.51
C ARG A 74 16.45 -1.00 -8.11
N LEU A 75 16.75 -2.29 -8.25
CA LEU A 75 15.80 -3.29 -8.72
C LEU A 75 14.61 -3.41 -7.77
N SER A 76 14.84 -3.42 -6.45
CA SER A 76 13.78 -3.50 -5.42
C SER A 76 12.77 -2.36 -5.54
N MET A 77 13.25 -1.12 -5.76
CA MET A 77 12.34 0.02 -5.98
C MET A 77 11.52 -0.15 -7.27
N THR A 78 12.15 -0.60 -8.35
CA THR A 78 11.48 -0.87 -9.63
C THR A 78 10.43 -1.98 -9.49
N CYS A 79 10.76 -3.11 -8.86
CA CYS A 79 9.84 -4.22 -8.62
C CYS A 79 8.67 -3.79 -7.74
N TYR A 80 8.93 -3.01 -6.69
CA TYR A 80 7.88 -2.47 -5.83
C TYR A 80 6.89 -1.59 -6.61
N LEU A 81 7.38 -0.61 -7.37
CA LEU A 81 6.50 0.31 -8.12
C LEU A 81 5.78 -0.39 -9.28
N ARG A 82 6.43 -1.34 -9.94
CA ARG A 82 5.80 -2.21 -10.95
C ARG A 82 4.68 -3.05 -10.35
N ALA A 83 4.89 -3.64 -9.18
CA ALA A 83 3.85 -4.37 -8.48
C ALA A 83 2.67 -3.46 -8.09
N VAL A 84 2.93 -2.21 -7.69
CA VAL A 84 1.88 -1.20 -7.47
C VAL A 84 1.07 -0.96 -8.74
N ASP A 85 1.71 -0.73 -9.90
CA ASP A 85 1.01 -0.54 -11.18
C ASP A 85 0.10 -1.73 -11.51
N ARG A 86 0.66 -2.95 -11.49
CA ARG A 86 -0.06 -4.17 -11.88
C ARG A 86 -1.22 -4.48 -10.94
N CYS A 87 -1.02 -4.30 -9.63
CA CYS A 87 -2.08 -4.47 -8.64
C CYS A 87 -3.17 -3.40 -8.78
N TYR A 88 -2.79 -2.13 -8.95
CA TYR A 88 -3.76 -1.03 -9.05
C TYR A 88 -4.61 -1.13 -10.32
N GLN A 89 -3.98 -1.32 -11.48
CA GLN A 89 -4.68 -1.50 -12.77
C GLN A 89 -5.66 -2.69 -12.71
N SER A 90 -5.23 -3.81 -12.14
CA SER A 90 -6.07 -4.99 -11.97
C SER A 90 -7.21 -4.75 -10.98
N LEU A 91 -6.99 -3.95 -9.94
CA LEU A 91 -8.02 -3.60 -8.96
C LEU A 91 -9.08 -2.70 -9.60
N VAL A 92 -8.67 -1.63 -10.28
CA VAL A 92 -9.55 -0.71 -11.02
C VAL A 92 -10.46 -1.52 -11.95
N GLN A 93 -9.88 -2.35 -12.81
CA GLN A 93 -10.64 -3.18 -13.75
C GLN A 93 -11.66 -4.10 -13.06
N LYS A 94 -11.30 -4.72 -11.93
CA LYS A 94 -12.21 -5.61 -11.20
C LYS A 94 -13.31 -4.84 -10.47
N TYR A 95 -12.97 -3.69 -9.89
CA TYR A 95 -13.91 -2.84 -9.17
C TYR A 95 -14.95 -2.26 -10.13
N GLU A 96 -14.51 -1.64 -11.22
CA GLU A 96 -15.40 -1.00 -12.20
C GLU A 96 -16.36 -2.03 -12.83
N ARG A 97 -15.87 -3.25 -13.13
CA ARG A 97 -16.74 -4.34 -13.62
C ARG A 97 -17.78 -4.81 -12.59
N ARG A 98 -17.45 -4.80 -11.30
CA ARG A 98 -18.33 -5.31 -10.23
C ARG A 98 -19.33 -4.28 -9.75
N GLN A 99 -18.88 -3.03 -9.59
CA GLN A 99 -19.66 -1.96 -8.98
C GLN A 99 -20.28 -1.02 -10.02
N ASN A 100 -19.90 -1.14 -11.30
CA ASN A 100 -20.32 -0.25 -12.38
C ASN A 100 -20.09 1.24 -12.03
N GLN A 101 -18.99 1.52 -11.34
CA GLN A 101 -18.57 2.82 -10.87
C GLN A 101 -17.08 3.01 -11.17
N VAL A 102 -16.68 4.22 -11.55
CA VAL A 102 -15.29 4.58 -11.78
C VAL A 102 -14.48 4.44 -10.49
N PHE A 103 -13.26 3.90 -10.59
CA PHE A 103 -12.32 3.79 -9.47
C PHE A 103 -11.05 4.58 -9.75
N ASP A 104 -10.78 5.59 -8.92
CA ASP A 104 -9.62 6.46 -8.99
C ASP A 104 -8.98 6.68 -7.61
N ILE A 105 -7.91 7.49 -7.55
CA ILE A 105 -7.17 7.80 -6.33
C ILE A 105 -8.01 8.46 -5.22
N ALA A 106 -9.14 9.08 -5.59
CA ALA A 106 -10.03 9.73 -4.65
C ALA A 106 -11.04 8.77 -4.02
N THR A 107 -11.32 7.66 -4.71
CA THR A 107 -12.37 6.68 -4.36
C THR A 107 -12.19 6.08 -2.95
N PRO A 108 -11.00 5.57 -2.56
CA PRO A 108 -10.76 5.06 -1.22
C PRO A 108 -10.52 6.19 -0.21
N ASP A 109 -11.06 6.07 1.00
CA ASP A 109 -10.85 7.05 2.08
C ASP A 109 -9.37 7.12 2.48
N TYR A 110 -8.70 5.97 2.58
CA TYR A 110 -7.32 5.86 3.03
C TYR A 110 -6.56 4.78 2.26
N TYR A 111 -5.24 4.93 2.20
CA TYR A 111 -4.34 3.96 1.59
C TYR A 111 -3.31 3.53 2.62
N VAL A 112 -3.06 2.22 2.68
CA VAL A 112 -2.08 1.64 3.58
C VAL A 112 -1.13 0.75 2.79
N PHE A 113 0.16 1.03 2.91
CA PHE A 113 1.21 0.37 2.17
C PHE A 113 2.12 -0.42 3.10
N HIS A 114 2.73 -1.48 2.59
CA HIS A 114 3.98 -1.94 3.16
C HIS A 114 5.00 -0.78 3.15
N SER A 115 5.61 -0.48 4.29
CA SER A 115 6.46 0.68 4.48
C SER A 115 7.87 0.27 4.91
N PRO A 116 8.76 -0.11 3.97
CA PRO A 116 10.17 -0.33 4.30
C PRO A 116 10.86 0.98 4.70
N PHE A 117 10.40 2.10 4.12
CA PHE A 117 10.69 3.46 4.55
C PHE A 117 9.65 4.41 3.95
N THR A 118 9.33 5.48 4.67
CA THR A 118 8.19 6.37 4.34
C THR A 118 8.33 7.10 2.99
N LYS A 119 9.56 7.35 2.53
CA LYS A 119 9.80 7.95 1.21
C LYS A 119 9.33 7.04 0.07
N LEU A 120 9.44 5.71 0.20
CA LEU A 120 8.93 4.78 -0.82
C LEU A 120 7.40 4.81 -0.86
N VAL A 121 6.75 4.87 0.30
CA VAL A 121 5.28 4.97 0.39
C VAL A 121 4.77 6.21 -0.34
N ARG A 122 5.44 7.36 -0.17
CA ARG A 122 5.11 8.59 -0.90
C ARG A 122 5.23 8.43 -2.41
N LYS A 123 6.29 7.75 -2.90
CA LYS A 123 6.46 7.44 -4.33
C LYS A 123 5.38 6.49 -4.85
N ALA A 124 5.03 5.47 -4.06
CA ALA A 124 3.99 4.51 -4.40
C ALA A 124 2.63 5.18 -4.57
N PHE A 125 2.27 6.08 -3.67
CA PHE A 125 1.03 6.84 -3.77
C PHE A 125 1.01 7.79 -4.97
N ALA A 126 2.13 8.48 -5.25
CA ALA A 126 2.28 9.26 -6.47
C ALA A 126 2.16 8.38 -7.74
N ARG A 127 2.67 7.15 -7.68
CA ARG A 127 2.56 6.19 -8.77
C ARG A 127 1.12 5.74 -9.02
N ILE A 128 0.28 5.63 -8.00
CA ILE A 128 -1.17 5.42 -8.17
C ILE A 128 -1.78 6.57 -8.98
N HIS A 129 -1.41 7.81 -8.65
CA HIS A 129 -1.89 8.97 -9.40
C HIS A 129 -1.44 8.96 -10.87
N TYR A 130 -0.21 8.52 -11.14
CA TYR A 130 0.26 8.30 -12.51
C TYR A 130 -0.57 7.23 -13.25
N ASN A 131 -0.99 6.17 -12.59
CA ASN A 131 -1.86 5.17 -13.22
C ASN A 131 -3.24 5.75 -13.59
N ASP A 132 -3.82 6.59 -12.74
CA ASP A 132 -5.08 7.27 -13.09
C ASP A 132 -4.90 8.17 -14.32
N TYR A 133 -3.77 8.88 -14.40
CA TYR A 133 -3.42 9.64 -15.60
C TYR A 133 -3.33 8.73 -16.84
N LEU A 134 -2.62 7.60 -16.75
CA LEU A 134 -2.51 6.68 -17.90
C LEU A 134 -3.87 6.13 -18.34
N LEU A 135 -4.79 5.91 -17.41
CA LEU A 135 -6.11 5.36 -17.71
C LEU A 135 -7.08 6.39 -18.28
N ARG A 136 -6.97 7.66 -17.89
CA ARG A 136 -8.03 8.66 -18.11
C ARG A 136 -7.54 10.01 -18.64
N GLY A 137 -6.23 10.20 -18.79
CA GLY A 137 -5.60 11.47 -19.10
C GLY A 137 -5.91 12.54 -18.05
N ASP A 138 -5.93 13.80 -18.49
CA ASP A 138 -6.25 14.96 -17.63
C ASP A 138 -7.73 15.04 -17.22
N ALA A 139 -8.59 14.11 -17.67
CA ALA A 139 -10.02 14.12 -17.40
C ALA A 139 -10.42 13.53 -16.02
N SER A 140 -9.49 12.93 -15.26
CA SER A 140 -9.80 12.48 -13.90
C SER A 140 -10.01 13.70 -12.99
N ALA A 141 -11.08 13.65 -12.18
CA ALA A 141 -11.45 14.73 -11.25
C ALA A 141 -10.36 15.03 -10.20
N ALA A 142 -9.36 14.15 -10.04
CA ALA A 142 -8.18 14.39 -9.22
C ALA A 142 -7.18 15.42 -9.83
N PHE A 143 -7.32 15.78 -11.12
CA PHE A 143 -6.48 16.76 -11.81
C PHE A 143 -7.02 18.20 -11.74
N ILE A 144 -8.16 18.45 -11.07
CA ILE A 144 -8.90 19.72 -11.17
C ILE A 144 -8.10 20.96 -10.69
N GLU A 145 -6.99 20.79 -9.96
CA GLU A 145 -6.08 21.89 -9.60
C GLU A 145 -4.65 21.67 -10.11
N GLY A 146 -4.41 21.88 -11.41
CA GLY A 146 -3.05 21.86 -11.96
C GLY A 146 -2.96 22.25 -13.44
N GLN A 147 -1.78 22.73 -13.87
CA GLN A 147 -1.44 22.87 -15.29
C GLN A 147 -1.56 21.50 -16.00
N PRO A 148 -1.74 21.41 -17.33
CA PRO A 148 -1.70 20.14 -18.05
C PRO A 148 -0.39 19.38 -17.77
N ILE A 149 -0.42 18.04 -17.74
CA ILE A 149 0.84 17.27 -17.73
C ILE A 149 1.51 17.46 -19.07
N SER A 150 2.82 17.70 -19.07
CA SER A 150 3.57 17.91 -20.30
C SER A 150 3.53 16.65 -21.18
N GLU A 151 3.39 16.85 -22.49
CA GLU A 151 3.18 15.77 -23.47
C GLU A 151 4.32 14.72 -23.45
N ASP A 152 5.53 15.15 -23.10
CA ASP A 152 6.71 14.31 -22.95
C ASP A 152 6.61 13.33 -21.77
N ILE A 153 5.94 13.69 -20.67
CA ILE A 153 5.71 12.78 -19.54
C ILE A 153 4.55 11.85 -19.88
N GLY A 154 3.55 12.35 -20.59
CA GLY A 154 2.35 11.60 -20.92
C GLY A 154 2.55 10.47 -21.92
N THR A 155 3.58 10.56 -22.76
CA THR A 155 3.87 9.61 -23.84
C THR A 155 5.02 8.63 -23.51
N ARG A 156 5.68 8.78 -22.35
CA ARG A 156 6.75 7.87 -21.91
C ARG A 156 6.20 6.46 -21.66
N ASP A 157 6.98 5.45 -22.04
CA ASP A 157 6.70 4.06 -21.69
C ASP A 157 6.67 3.92 -20.16
N PRO A 158 5.54 3.48 -19.57
CA PRO A 158 5.41 3.29 -18.12
C PRO A 158 6.52 2.45 -17.49
N GLU A 159 7.07 1.46 -18.22
CA GLU A 159 8.15 0.59 -17.71
C GLU A 159 9.49 1.33 -17.55
N THR A 160 9.67 2.45 -18.25
CA THR A 160 10.90 3.26 -18.17
C THR A 160 10.85 4.34 -17.09
N THR A 161 9.68 4.58 -16.50
CA THR A 161 9.43 5.74 -15.62
C THR A 161 9.58 5.46 -14.12
N TYR A 162 9.85 4.22 -13.68
CA TYR A 162 9.92 3.88 -12.25
C TYR A 162 10.98 4.65 -11.45
N LEU A 163 12.08 5.02 -12.11
CA LEU A 163 13.20 5.75 -11.51
C LEU A 163 13.43 7.11 -12.19
N ASP A 164 12.49 7.52 -13.03
CA ASP A 164 12.50 8.80 -13.73
C ASP A 164 12.14 9.91 -12.74
N ARG A 165 13.10 10.79 -12.48
CA ARG A 165 12.96 11.86 -11.49
C ARG A 165 12.00 12.96 -11.94
N GLU A 166 11.86 13.19 -13.23
CA GLU A 166 10.96 14.22 -13.75
C GLU A 166 9.51 13.77 -13.61
N CYS A 167 9.22 12.55 -14.07
CA CYS A 167 7.91 11.92 -13.89
C CYS A 167 7.57 11.80 -12.39
N GLU A 168 8.50 11.29 -11.57
CA GLU A 168 8.31 11.20 -10.12
C GLU A 168 7.95 12.55 -9.50
N LYS A 169 8.68 13.62 -9.84
CA LYS A 169 8.44 14.95 -9.26
C LYS A 169 7.04 15.46 -9.59
N VAL A 170 6.59 15.33 -10.84
CA VAL A 170 5.27 15.80 -11.26
C VAL A 170 4.17 15.14 -10.43
N PHE A 171 4.19 13.83 -10.28
CA PHE A 171 3.13 13.12 -9.55
C PHE A 171 3.27 13.24 -8.04
N LEU A 172 4.48 13.42 -7.49
CA LEU A 172 4.68 13.76 -6.08
C LEU A 172 4.05 15.11 -5.74
N ASP A 173 4.28 16.13 -6.57
CA ASP A 173 3.76 17.47 -6.33
C ASP A 173 2.23 17.48 -6.44
N ARG A 174 1.66 16.82 -7.46
CA ARG A 174 0.20 16.76 -7.66
C ARG A 174 -0.54 15.93 -6.61
N SER A 175 0.05 14.83 -6.13
CA SER A 175 -0.60 13.97 -5.13
C SER A 175 -0.38 14.44 -3.69
N LYS A 176 0.34 15.56 -3.48
CA LYS A 176 0.78 16.00 -2.14
C LYS A 176 -0.37 16.21 -1.15
N GLY A 177 -1.46 16.85 -1.57
CA GLY A 177 -2.64 17.07 -0.72
C GLY A 177 -3.32 15.75 -0.34
N LEU A 178 -3.65 14.94 -1.36
CA LEU A 178 -4.23 13.61 -1.15
C LEU A 178 -3.33 12.69 -0.31
N PHE A 179 -2.01 12.79 -0.45
CA PHE A 179 -1.07 12.02 0.37
C PHE A 179 -1.15 12.41 1.84
N ALA A 180 -1.25 13.72 2.13
CA ALA A 180 -1.41 14.23 3.49
C ALA A 180 -2.70 13.71 4.14
N ASP A 181 -3.79 13.67 3.39
CA ASP A 181 -5.09 13.29 3.94
C ASP A 181 -5.29 11.76 4.01
N LYS A 182 -4.89 11.04 2.95
CA LYS A 182 -5.23 9.63 2.75
C LYS A 182 -4.13 8.64 3.16
N VAL A 183 -2.88 9.09 3.35
CA VAL A 183 -1.74 8.19 3.64
C VAL A 183 -0.99 8.55 4.91
N VAL A 184 -0.73 9.84 5.18
CA VAL A 184 0.04 10.24 6.38
C VAL A 184 -0.51 9.68 7.70
N PRO A 185 -1.83 9.57 7.92
CA PRO A 185 -2.39 8.92 9.12
C PRO A 185 -1.89 7.48 9.34
N SER A 186 -1.54 6.75 8.27
CA SER A 186 -1.04 5.38 8.36
C SER A 186 0.48 5.28 8.58
N LEU A 187 1.22 6.39 8.73
CA LEU A 187 2.69 6.36 8.73
C LEU A 187 3.34 6.50 10.10
N LEU A 188 2.56 6.63 11.19
CA LEU A 188 3.09 6.86 12.53
C LEU A 188 4.11 5.78 12.93
N LEU A 189 3.70 4.51 13.02
CA LEU A 189 4.58 3.43 13.46
C LEU A 189 5.77 3.24 12.51
N ALA A 190 5.57 3.34 11.20
CA ALA A 190 6.66 3.23 10.24
C ALA A 190 7.76 4.30 10.44
N LYS A 191 7.40 5.51 10.90
CA LYS A 191 8.39 6.58 11.22
C LYS A 191 9.15 6.27 12.51
N GLU A 192 8.49 5.70 13.50
CA GLU A 192 9.05 5.49 14.83
C GLU A 192 9.79 4.15 14.97
N THR A 193 9.41 3.12 14.20
CA THR A 193 9.92 1.75 14.38
C THR A 193 10.70 1.20 13.20
N GLY A 194 10.71 1.89 12.06
CA GLY A 194 11.31 1.40 10.83
C GLY A 194 10.58 0.19 10.23
N ASN A 195 11.30 -0.63 9.46
CA ASN A 195 10.71 -1.75 8.72
C ASN A 195 10.51 -2.99 9.61
N SER A 196 9.26 -3.46 9.75
CA SER A 196 8.93 -4.71 10.44
C SER A 196 8.49 -5.83 9.48
N TYR A 197 8.97 -5.79 8.22
CA TYR A 197 8.66 -6.73 7.13
C TYR A 197 7.18 -7.09 7.07
N THR A 198 6.80 -8.33 7.43
CA THR A 198 5.42 -8.82 7.29
C THR A 198 4.44 -8.07 8.20
N ALA A 199 4.90 -7.48 9.29
CA ALA A 199 4.10 -6.65 10.19
C ALA A 199 3.97 -5.19 9.73
N SER A 200 4.81 -4.71 8.81
CA SER A 200 4.90 -3.29 8.43
C SER A 200 3.60 -2.74 7.84
N LEU A 201 2.91 -3.52 7.02
CA LEU A 201 1.60 -3.15 6.50
C LEU A 201 0.57 -2.96 7.62
N TYR A 202 0.55 -3.88 8.59
CA TYR A 202 -0.40 -3.87 9.70
C TYR A 202 -0.07 -2.79 10.73
N PHE A 203 1.22 -2.43 10.87
CA PHE A 203 1.62 -1.22 11.59
C PHE A 203 1.02 0.03 10.93
N GLY A 204 0.91 0.05 9.60
CA GLY A 204 0.21 1.11 8.89
C GLY A 204 -1.28 1.15 9.23
N LEU A 205 -1.94 0.00 9.27
CA LEU A 205 -3.35 -0.10 9.67
C LEU A 205 -3.56 0.35 11.13
N ILE A 206 -2.73 -0.11 12.06
CA ILE A 206 -2.79 0.31 13.48
C ILE A 206 -2.58 1.82 13.62
N SER A 207 -1.61 2.38 12.88
CA SER A 207 -1.35 3.83 12.86
C SER A 207 -2.59 4.59 12.39
N LEU A 208 -3.23 4.12 11.33
CA LEU A 208 -4.44 4.73 10.79
C LEU A 208 -5.58 4.72 11.83
N LEU A 209 -5.87 3.56 12.43
CA LEU A 209 -6.91 3.42 13.45
C LEU A 209 -6.67 4.32 14.66
N HIS A 210 -5.41 4.41 15.10
CA HIS A 210 -5.00 5.26 16.22
C HIS A 210 -5.18 6.75 15.90
N THR A 211 -4.70 7.20 14.74
CA THR A 211 -4.67 8.63 14.36
C THR A 211 -6.04 9.17 13.96
N THR A 212 -6.88 8.36 13.31
CA THR A 212 -8.23 8.75 12.89
C THR A 212 -9.26 8.59 14.00
N GLY A 213 -8.87 8.02 15.14
CA GLY A 213 -9.73 7.89 16.32
C GLY A 213 -10.91 6.97 16.08
N ALA A 214 -10.69 5.84 15.38
CA ALA A 214 -11.74 4.89 15.03
C ALA A 214 -12.64 4.59 16.26
N LYS A 215 -13.83 5.21 16.27
CA LYS A 215 -14.86 4.94 17.26
C LYS A 215 -15.39 3.54 16.98
N CYS A 216 -14.78 2.52 17.57
CA CYS A 216 -15.44 1.25 17.78
C CYS A 216 -16.68 1.53 18.65
N ILE A 217 -17.86 1.68 18.05
CA ILE A 217 -19.11 1.81 18.78
C ILE A 217 -19.37 0.47 19.48
N PRO A 218 -19.40 0.39 20.82
CA PRO A 218 -19.81 -0.83 21.49
C PRO A 218 -21.33 -0.98 21.33
N GLY A 219 -21.78 -2.04 20.63
CA GLY A 219 -23.17 -2.53 20.73
C GLY A 219 -24.24 -1.89 19.84
N GLY A 220 -23.87 -1.12 18.81
CA GLY A 220 -24.85 -0.67 17.81
C GLY A 220 -24.98 -1.68 16.67
N THR A 221 -26.20 -2.09 16.31
CA THR A 221 -26.46 -2.70 14.99
C THR A 221 -25.79 -1.84 13.93
N PRO A 222 -24.97 -2.40 13.03
CA PRO A 222 -24.34 -1.63 11.98
C PRO A 222 -25.47 -1.06 11.13
N SER A 223 -25.72 0.25 11.27
CA SER A 223 -26.41 0.96 10.21
C SER A 223 -25.57 0.74 8.96
N VAL A 224 -26.24 0.69 7.82
CA VAL A 224 -25.69 0.44 6.48
C VAL A 224 -24.62 1.47 6.05
N ASP A 225 -24.20 2.35 6.97
CA ASP A 225 -23.23 3.45 6.86
C ASP A 225 -21.99 3.28 7.75
N ALA A 226 -21.71 2.09 8.29
CA ALA A 226 -20.37 1.78 8.79
C ALA A 226 -19.44 1.68 7.58
N ARG A 227 -18.99 2.85 7.09
CA ARG A 227 -18.16 3.03 5.91
C ARG A 227 -17.11 1.93 5.90
N VAL A 228 -17.24 1.01 4.95
CA VAL A 228 -16.16 0.11 4.57
C VAL A 228 -15.01 1.05 4.33
N LEU A 229 -14.01 1.04 5.23
CA LEU A 229 -12.78 1.76 5.02
C LEU A 229 -12.23 1.16 3.73
N GLN A 230 -12.50 1.80 2.59
CA GLN A 230 -11.98 1.32 1.32
C GLN A 230 -10.48 1.56 1.43
N MET A 231 -9.75 0.47 1.65
CA MET A 231 -8.33 0.46 1.85
C MET A 231 -7.73 -0.34 0.71
N ILE A 232 -6.87 0.29 -0.08
CA ILE A 232 -5.99 -0.48 -0.95
C ILE A 232 -4.77 -0.87 -0.13
N ILE A 233 -4.60 -2.17 0.02
CA ILE A 233 -3.45 -2.79 0.67
C ILE A 233 -2.48 -3.24 -0.41
N PHE A 234 -1.32 -2.60 -0.48
CA PHE A 234 -0.22 -3.06 -1.33
C PHE A 234 0.75 -3.91 -0.49
N PHE A 235 0.79 -5.20 -0.83
CA PHE A 235 1.76 -6.14 -0.29
C PHE A 235 2.73 -6.49 -1.41
N VAL A 236 4.00 -6.11 -1.26
CA VAL A 236 5.08 -6.54 -2.14
C VAL A 236 6.05 -7.34 -1.27
N THR A 237 6.12 -8.63 -1.52
CA THR A 237 7.15 -9.50 -0.97
C THR A 237 7.95 -10.07 -2.12
N SER A 238 9.26 -9.87 -2.09
CA SER A 238 10.19 -10.85 -2.64
C SER A 238 10.02 -12.11 -1.78
N LEU A 239 9.51 -13.18 -2.39
CA LEU A 239 9.28 -14.45 -1.68
C LEU A 239 10.63 -14.98 -1.18
N PHE A 240 10.62 -15.37 0.10
CA PHE A 240 11.74 -15.97 0.84
C PHE A 240 12.24 -17.27 0.20
#